data_AF-A0A7V1H175-F1
#
_entry.id   AF-A0A7V1H175-F1
#
_cell.length_a   1.000
_cell.length_b   1.000
_cell.length_c   1.000
_cell.angle_alpha   90.00
_cell.angle_beta   90.00
_cell.angle_gamma   90.00
#
_symmetry.space_group_name_H-M   'P 1'
#
loop_
_entity.id
_entity.type
_entity.pdbx_description
1 polymer ?
#
loop_
_entity_poly.entity_id
_entity_poly.type
_entity_poly.pdbx_seq_one_letter_code
_entity_poly.pdbx_strand_id
1 'polypeptide(L)'
;MEGIIGTTYRCNAKCYMCGTWKFPTKPTEEIRPELLKKLPRMTFTNITGGEPFLRNDIQEIVEIVRPKTKRIVISTNGFFTNRIIEFAKDNRDVGFRISLEGLPRTNDQLRGIKNGFDKSLRTLLELKSLGLKDIGFGITISDTNAKDLLELFRLANSMSLEFATAVTHNSYYFHKFDNQIVDKAMVAGELNKLIWEFLKSKRPKDWFRAYFNYGLINYIYGGKRLLPCEVGADVFYLDPFGKIRPCNGMDEIMGDLETHDFGDIWQSAEAQAARNKVAACAKNCWMIGSASPAMKKAFAKPAKWIIQNKFLPGKRDQFVLDFADKHLREELIP
;
A
#
# COMPACT_ATOMS: atom_id res chain seq x y z
N MET A 1 -2.73 -1.69 -17.11
CA MET A 1 -1.69 -1.43 -16.11
C MET A 1 -2.26 -0.57 -14.98
N GLU A 2 -1.62 -0.59 -13.82
CA GLU A 2 -1.94 0.26 -12.66
C GLU A 2 -0.83 1.31 -12.47
N GLY A 3 -1.18 2.49 -11.95
CA GLY A 3 -0.21 3.59 -11.72
C GLY A 3 -0.20 4.04 -10.28
N ILE A 4 0.99 4.18 -9.70
CA ILE A 4 1.20 4.80 -8.39
C ILE A 4 1.88 6.15 -8.64
N ILE A 5 1.24 7.25 -8.26
CA ILE A 5 1.71 8.61 -8.54
C ILE A 5 2.09 9.27 -7.22
N GLY A 6 3.40 9.37 -6.96
CA GLY A 6 3.95 10.17 -5.89
C GLY A 6 3.98 11.64 -6.31
N THR A 7 3.12 12.46 -5.73
CA THR A 7 2.95 13.85 -6.16
C THR A 7 3.91 14.82 -5.48
N THR A 8 4.40 14.49 -4.30
CA THR A 8 5.34 15.30 -3.50
C THR A 8 6.12 14.39 -2.55
N TYR A 9 7.25 14.84 -2.00
CA TYR A 9 7.88 14.23 -0.81
C TYR A 9 7.74 15.09 0.45
N ARG A 10 7.06 16.24 0.36
CA ARG A 10 6.69 17.05 1.53
C ARG A 10 5.63 16.31 2.35
N CYS A 11 5.79 16.27 3.67
CA CYS A 11 4.81 15.66 4.57
C CYS A 11 4.78 16.37 5.92
N ASN A 12 3.60 16.52 6.52
CA ASN A 12 3.42 17.04 7.87
C ASN A 12 3.65 15.98 8.96
N ALA A 13 3.59 14.70 8.60
CA ALA A 13 3.87 13.59 9.50
C ALA A 13 5.38 13.35 9.64
N LYS A 14 5.82 12.91 10.82
CA LYS A 14 7.21 12.52 11.11
C LYS A 14 7.27 11.04 11.47
N CYS A 15 6.79 10.21 10.54
CA CYS A 15 6.57 8.79 10.78
C CYS A 15 7.85 8.06 11.18
N TYR A 16 7.70 7.03 12.03
CA TYR A 16 8.79 6.14 12.43
C TYR A 16 9.24 5.23 11.27
N MET A 17 8.28 4.63 10.55
CA MET A 17 8.53 3.68 9.47
C MET A 17 8.91 4.32 8.12
N CYS A 18 8.92 5.66 8.02
CA CYS A 18 9.11 6.39 6.78
C CYS A 18 9.98 7.64 7.01
N GLY A 19 11.07 7.75 6.26
CA GLY A 19 12.02 8.87 6.27
C GLY A 19 11.78 9.94 5.20
N THR A 20 10.78 9.78 4.31
CA THR A 20 10.53 10.71 3.18
C THR A 20 10.41 12.17 3.62
N TRP A 21 9.79 12.43 4.77
CA TRP A 21 9.63 13.79 5.32
C TRP A 21 10.96 14.50 5.65
N LYS A 22 12.07 13.76 5.78
CA LYS A 22 13.42 14.30 5.97
C LYS A 22 14.05 14.77 4.66
N PHE A 23 13.49 14.38 3.51
CA PHE A 23 13.95 14.71 2.17
C PHE A 23 12.82 15.33 1.36
N PRO A 24 12.22 16.45 1.83
CA PRO A 24 11.10 17.06 1.14
C PRO A 24 11.54 17.60 -0.22
N THR A 25 10.70 17.39 -1.23
CA THR A 25 10.78 18.10 -2.52
C THR A 25 10.57 19.59 -2.32
N LYS A 26 11.15 20.42 -3.19
CA LYS A 26 10.70 21.81 -3.33
C LYS A 26 9.48 21.85 -4.25
N PRO A 27 8.48 22.71 -4.00
CA PRO A 27 7.32 22.83 -4.91
C PRO A 27 7.70 23.10 -6.37
N THR A 28 8.80 23.79 -6.64
CA THR A 28 9.31 24.07 -7.99
C THR A 28 9.93 22.86 -8.69
N GLU A 29 10.27 21.81 -7.95
CA GLU A 29 10.84 20.55 -8.45
C GLU A 29 9.77 19.46 -8.58
N GLU A 30 8.55 19.72 -8.07
CA GLU A 30 7.44 18.78 -8.13
C GLU A 30 6.82 18.76 -9.53
N ILE A 31 6.38 17.56 -9.93
CA ILE A 31 5.80 17.31 -11.25
C ILE A 31 4.61 18.23 -11.49
N ARG A 32 4.59 18.87 -12.66
CA ARG A 32 3.49 19.73 -13.10
C ARG A 32 2.29 18.87 -13.54
N PRO A 33 1.05 19.21 -13.16
CA PRO A 33 -0.13 18.41 -13.51
C PRO A 33 -0.24 18.11 -15.01
N GLU A 34 0.15 19.05 -15.87
CA GLU A 34 0.08 18.91 -17.33
C GLU A 34 0.89 17.73 -17.87
N LEU A 35 1.99 17.35 -17.22
CA LEU A 35 2.79 16.19 -17.64
C LEU A 35 2.04 14.89 -17.43
N LEU A 36 1.05 14.85 -16.53
CA LEU A 36 0.18 13.69 -16.33
C LEU A 36 -0.70 13.43 -17.55
N LYS A 37 -0.85 14.39 -18.48
CA LYS A 37 -1.50 14.17 -19.79
C LYS A 37 -0.77 13.11 -20.62
N LYS A 38 0.52 12.89 -20.40
CA LYS A 38 1.33 11.86 -21.07
C LYS A 38 1.10 10.45 -20.52
N LEU A 39 0.45 10.31 -19.36
CA LEU A 39 0.20 9.00 -18.75
C LEU A 39 -0.75 8.14 -19.59
N PRO A 40 -0.57 6.81 -19.57
CA PRO A 40 -1.37 5.87 -20.34
C PRO A 40 -2.75 5.68 -19.69
N ARG A 41 -3.61 4.91 -20.36
CA ARG A 41 -4.83 4.41 -19.71
C ARG A 41 -4.49 3.37 -18.64
N MET A 42 -5.07 3.53 -17.47
CA MET A 42 -4.85 2.73 -16.27
C MET A 42 -6.15 2.07 -15.81
N THR A 43 -6.03 0.92 -15.16
CA THR A 43 -7.17 0.25 -14.50
C THR A 43 -7.37 0.74 -13.08
N PHE A 44 -6.31 1.24 -12.46
CA PHE A 44 -6.30 1.75 -11.10
C PHE A 44 -5.18 2.77 -10.96
N THR A 45 -5.45 3.87 -10.25
CA THR A 45 -4.46 4.88 -9.92
C THR A 45 -4.48 5.17 -8.43
N ASN A 46 -3.32 5.03 -7.78
CA ASN A 46 -3.12 5.52 -6.44
C ASN A 46 -2.36 6.84 -6.48
N ILE A 47 -2.98 7.91 -5.97
CA ILE A 47 -2.31 9.19 -5.75
C ILE A 47 -1.78 9.19 -4.32
N THR A 48 -0.49 9.45 -4.20
CA THR A 48 0.29 9.35 -2.96
C THR A 48 1.42 10.38 -3.01
N GLY A 49 2.48 10.16 -2.23
CA GLY A 49 3.67 11.00 -2.17
C GLY A 49 3.55 11.98 -1.03
N GLY A 50 4.50 11.90 -0.09
CA GLY A 50 4.49 12.70 1.13
C GLY A 50 3.08 12.72 1.72
N GLU A 51 2.51 13.91 1.84
CA GLU A 51 1.07 14.11 1.99
C GLU A 51 0.49 14.83 0.75
N PRO A 52 -0.35 14.17 -0.07
CA PRO A 52 -0.91 14.78 -1.30
C PRO A 52 -1.68 16.08 -1.04
N PHE A 53 -2.34 16.20 0.12
CA PHE A 53 -3.08 17.40 0.49
C PHE A 53 -2.20 18.60 0.90
N LEU A 54 -0.87 18.52 0.74
CA LEU A 54 0.03 19.68 0.75
C LEU A 54 0.18 20.34 -0.63
N ARG A 55 -0.35 19.74 -1.70
CA ARG A 55 -0.33 20.28 -3.06
C ARG A 55 -1.56 21.12 -3.35
N ASN A 56 -1.35 22.36 -3.79
CA ASN A 56 -2.42 23.31 -4.15
C ASN A 56 -3.17 22.93 -5.42
N ASP A 57 -2.53 22.17 -6.29
CA ASP A 57 -3.02 21.69 -7.57
C ASP A 57 -3.49 20.23 -7.53
N ILE A 58 -3.78 19.67 -6.34
CA ILE A 58 -4.28 18.29 -6.21
C ILE A 58 -5.59 18.06 -6.98
N GLN A 59 -6.43 19.09 -7.09
CA GLN A 59 -7.65 19.07 -7.90
C GLN A 59 -7.32 18.85 -9.38
N GLU A 60 -6.40 19.65 -9.91
CA GLU A 60 -5.98 19.57 -11.31
C GLU A 60 -5.32 18.22 -11.64
N ILE A 61 -4.48 17.70 -10.74
CA ILE A 61 -3.88 16.37 -10.86
C ILE A 61 -4.96 15.30 -11.04
N VAL A 62 -6.00 15.34 -10.22
CA VAL A 62 -7.09 14.38 -10.25
C VAL A 62 -7.92 14.53 -11.53
N GLU A 63 -8.22 15.76 -11.95
CA GLU A 63 -8.96 16.05 -13.18
C GLU A 63 -8.25 15.52 -14.43
N ILE A 64 -6.93 15.68 -14.52
CA ILE A 64 -6.12 15.19 -15.65
C ILE A 64 -6.04 13.65 -15.67
N VAL A 65 -5.92 13.03 -14.50
CA VAL A 65 -5.79 11.57 -14.37
C VAL A 65 -7.12 10.85 -14.51
N ARG A 66 -8.23 11.44 -14.08
CA ARG A 66 -9.58 10.85 -14.09
C ARG A 66 -9.99 10.21 -15.42
N PRO A 67 -9.90 10.87 -16.59
CA PRO A 67 -10.31 10.27 -17.86
C PRO A 67 -9.38 9.13 -18.31
N LYS A 68 -8.21 8.97 -17.66
CA LYS A 68 -7.23 7.94 -17.98
C LYS A 68 -7.34 6.73 -17.08
N THR A 69 -8.17 6.71 -16.04
CA THR A 69 -8.21 5.60 -15.09
C THR A 69 -9.61 5.18 -14.71
N LYS A 70 -9.81 3.89 -14.43
CA LYS A 70 -11.12 3.37 -14.01
C LYS A 70 -11.43 3.63 -12.53
N ARG A 71 -10.42 3.88 -11.71
CA ARG A 71 -10.56 4.10 -10.26
C ARG A 71 -9.37 4.88 -9.70
N ILE A 72 -9.67 5.95 -8.97
CA ILE A 72 -8.67 6.76 -8.24
C ILE A 72 -8.82 6.50 -6.75
N VAL A 73 -7.68 6.35 -6.08
CA VAL A 73 -7.60 6.32 -4.62
C VAL A 73 -6.49 7.24 -4.14
N ILE A 74 -6.80 8.15 -3.24
CA ILE A 74 -5.80 8.99 -2.56
C ILE A 74 -5.41 8.33 -1.24
N SER A 75 -4.10 8.11 -1.07
CA SER A 75 -3.50 7.73 0.21
C SER A 75 -3.14 9.01 0.96
N THR A 76 -3.69 9.21 2.16
CA THR A 76 -3.47 10.42 2.96
C THR A 76 -3.38 10.06 4.44
N ASN A 77 -2.61 10.83 5.22
CA ASN A 77 -2.61 10.70 6.67
C ASN A 77 -3.92 11.23 7.31
N GLY A 78 -4.77 11.94 6.56
CA GLY A 78 -6.09 12.40 7.03
C GLY A 78 -6.05 13.62 7.94
N PHE A 79 -4.89 14.27 8.11
CA PHE A 79 -4.72 15.41 9.03
C PHE A 79 -5.45 16.68 8.57
N PHE A 80 -5.51 16.92 7.26
CA PHE A 80 -6.09 18.13 6.68
C PHE A 80 -7.59 17.99 6.44
N THR A 81 -8.37 17.67 7.48
CA THR A 81 -9.82 17.36 7.40
C THR A 81 -10.57 18.32 6.48
N ASN A 82 -10.58 19.62 6.76
CA ASN A 82 -11.35 20.59 5.98
C ASN A 82 -10.99 20.57 4.48
N ARG A 83 -9.70 20.47 4.15
CA ARG A 83 -9.23 20.43 2.76
C ARG A 83 -9.63 19.13 2.06
N ILE A 84 -9.54 18.00 2.76
CA ILE A 84 -9.93 16.69 2.26
C ILE A 84 -11.44 16.66 1.99
N ILE A 85 -12.24 17.18 2.92
CA ILE A 85 -13.70 17.22 2.80
C ILE A 85 -14.14 18.17 1.69
N GLU A 86 -13.52 19.34 1.57
CA GLU A 86 -13.82 20.27 0.48
C GLU A 86 -13.53 19.64 -0.88
N PHE A 87 -12.34 19.04 -1.03
CA PHE A 87 -12.00 18.29 -2.23
C PHE A 87 -13.01 17.15 -2.51
N ALA A 88 -13.42 16.39 -1.48
CA ALA A 88 -14.31 15.24 -1.66
C ALA A 88 -15.74 15.61 -2.08
N LYS A 89 -16.21 16.86 -1.84
CA LYS A 89 -17.53 17.32 -2.27
C LYS A 89 -17.67 17.26 -3.79
N ASP A 90 -16.63 17.68 -4.51
CA ASP A 90 -16.59 17.71 -5.98
C ASP A 90 -16.05 16.41 -6.59
N ASN A 91 -15.47 15.54 -5.77
CA ASN A 91 -14.75 14.33 -6.19
C ASN A 91 -15.33 13.05 -5.57
N ARG A 92 -16.64 12.86 -5.67
CA ARG A 92 -17.40 11.79 -5.01
C ARG A 92 -17.05 10.36 -5.47
N ASP A 93 -16.43 10.25 -6.63
CA ASP A 93 -15.93 9.00 -7.24
C ASP A 93 -14.50 8.64 -6.82
N VAL A 94 -13.80 9.54 -6.10
CA VAL A 94 -12.45 9.30 -5.57
C VAL A 94 -12.52 8.55 -4.25
N GLY A 95 -11.73 7.48 -4.12
CA GLY A 95 -11.58 6.75 -2.88
C GLY A 95 -10.49 7.33 -1.96
N PHE A 96 -10.62 7.14 -0.65
CA PHE A 96 -9.64 7.61 0.35
C PHE A 96 -9.13 6.46 1.22
N ARG A 97 -7.81 6.37 1.40
CA ARG A 97 -7.15 5.42 2.31
C ARG A 97 -6.45 6.27 3.35
N ILE A 98 -7.08 6.37 4.51
CA ILE A 98 -6.59 7.17 5.62
C ILE A 98 -5.67 6.32 6.48
N SER A 99 -4.48 6.84 6.65
CA SER A 99 -3.34 6.11 7.18
C SER A 99 -3.39 6.15 8.73
N LEU A 100 -3.67 5.02 9.37
CA LEU A 100 -3.70 4.83 10.83
C LEU A 100 -2.83 3.66 11.27
N GLU A 101 -1.92 3.90 12.20
CA GLU A 101 -0.89 2.93 12.59
C GLU A 101 -1.20 2.18 13.89
N GLY A 102 -2.38 2.34 14.47
CA GLY A 102 -2.79 1.70 15.73
C GLY A 102 -3.91 2.49 16.42
N LEU A 103 -4.17 2.15 17.68
CA LEU A 103 -5.04 2.93 18.56
C LEU A 103 -4.40 4.29 18.90
N PRO A 104 -5.14 5.27 19.50
CA PRO A 104 -4.72 6.68 19.52
C PRO A 104 -3.26 6.93 19.93
N ARG A 105 -2.82 6.34 21.05
CA ARG A 105 -1.45 6.49 21.55
C ARG A 105 -0.41 5.97 20.57
N THR A 106 -0.58 4.73 20.10
CA THR A 106 0.35 4.05 19.18
C THR A 106 0.43 4.80 17.85
N ASN A 107 -0.73 5.20 17.31
CA ASN A 107 -0.79 5.94 16.05
C ASN A 107 -0.03 7.26 16.13
N ASP A 108 -0.31 8.07 17.16
CA ASP A 108 0.26 9.41 17.29
C ASP A 108 1.78 9.35 17.50
N GLN A 109 2.23 8.38 18.29
CA GLN A 109 3.65 8.09 18.47
C GLN A 109 4.33 7.68 17.16
N LEU A 110 3.75 6.73 16.41
CA LEU A 110 4.35 6.22 15.18
C LEU A 110 4.27 7.22 14.01
N ARG A 111 3.24 8.06 13.95
CA ARG A 111 3.08 9.10 12.92
C ARG A 111 3.82 10.39 13.25
N GLY A 112 4.16 10.62 14.51
CA GLY A 112 4.72 11.89 14.98
C GLY A 112 3.73 13.05 14.86
N ILE A 113 2.43 12.78 15.00
CA ILE A 113 1.35 13.77 14.93
C ILE A 113 0.54 13.70 16.22
N LYS A 114 0.54 14.79 17.00
CA LYS A 114 -0.31 14.92 18.19
C LYS A 114 -1.79 14.97 17.80
N ASN A 115 -2.62 14.16 18.46
CA ASN A 115 -4.04 13.95 18.17
C ASN A 115 -4.27 13.54 16.70
N GLY A 116 -3.31 12.81 16.13
CA GLY A 116 -3.34 12.37 14.74
C GLY A 116 -4.49 11.40 14.50
N PHE A 117 -4.66 10.44 15.40
CA PHE A 117 -5.71 9.43 15.32
C PHE A 117 -7.10 10.08 15.26
N ASP A 118 -7.38 11.00 16.18
CA ASP A 118 -8.69 11.66 16.28
C ASP A 118 -8.99 12.50 15.03
N LYS A 119 -7.99 13.21 14.50
CA LYS A 119 -8.14 13.97 13.24
C LYS A 119 -8.43 13.05 12.06
N SER A 120 -7.67 11.98 11.91
CA SER A 120 -7.84 11.00 10.84
C SER A 120 -9.20 10.29 10.93
N LEU A 121 -9.64 9.92 12.13
CA LEU A 121 -10.96 9.33 12.38
C LEU A 121 -12.09 10.32 12.06
N ARG A 122 -11.95 11.58 12.48
CA ARG A 122 -12.90 12.65 12.13
C ARG A 122 -13.02 12.81 10.62
N THR A 123 -11.90 12.86 9.90
CA THR A 123 -11.90 12.93 8.43
C THR A 123 -12.67 11.77 7.81
N LEU A 124 -12.49 10.53 8.30
CA LEU A 124 -13.25 9.38 7.80
C LEU A 124 -14.74 9.47 8.09
N LEU A 125 -15.12 9.92 9.29
CA LEU A 125 -16.51 10.13 9.66
C LEU A 125 -17.18 11.18 8.77
N GLU A 126 -16.50 12.29 8.50
CA GLU A 126 -17.01 13.35 7.62
C GLU A 126 -17.10 12.87 6.16
N LEU A 127 -16.09 12.16 5.64
CA LEU A 127 -16.15 11.52 4.31
C LEU A 127 -17.32 10.53 4.21
N LYS A 128 -17.56 9.75 5.27
CA LYS A 128 -18.69 8.84 5.34
C LYS A 128 -20.02 9.58 5.38
N SER A 129 -20.11 10.70 6.10
CA SER A 129 -21.31 11.55 6.18
C SER A 129 -21.67 12.18 4.83
N LEU A 130 -20.65 12.47 4.00
CA LEU A 130 -20.84 12.86 2.62
C LEU A 130 -21.35 11.70 1.75
N GLY A 131 -21.39 10.46 2.24
CA GLY A 131 -21.89 9.30 1.50
C GLY A 131 -20.85 8.62 0.60
N LEU A 132 -19.56 8.90 0.79
CA LEU A 132 -18.50 8.18 0.06
C LEU A 132 -18.42 6.73 0.56
N LYS A 133 -18.32 5.80 -0.40
CA LYS A 133 -18.30 4.36 -0.13
C LYS A 133 -16.89 3.76 -0.17
N ASP A 134 -16.01 4.29 -1.04
CA ASP A 134 -14.66 3.77 -1.20
C ASP A 134 -13.69 4.45 -0.23
N ILE A 135 -13.90 4.28 1.07
CA ILE A 135 -13.09 4.88 2.13
C ILE A 135 -12.63 3.83 3.15
N GLY A 136 -11.48 4.03 3.76
CA GLY A 136 -11.00 3.09 4.79
C GLY A 136 -9.64 3.40 5.39
N PHE A 137 -9.21 2.52 6.29
CA PHE A 137 -7.93 2.61 6.97
C PHE A 137 -6.81 1.91 6.21
N GLY A 138 -5.60 2.45 6.32
CA GLY A 138 -4.36 1.76 5.97
C GLY A 138 -3.40 1.69 7.16
N ILE A 139 -2.95 0.49 7.51
CA ILE A 139 -1.97 0.23 8.57
C ILE A 139 -0.68 -0.38 8.00
N THR A 140 0.47 0.08 8.50
CA THR A 140 1.79 -0.47 8.27
C THR A 140 2.25 -1.21 9.53
N ILE A 141 2.16 -2.53 9.50
CA ILE A 141 2.34 -3.40 10.66
C ILE A 141 3.83 -3.57 11.01
N SER A 142 4.15 -3.44 12.28
CA SER A 142 5.45 -3.70 12.92
C SER A 142 5.25 -4.24 14.35
N ASP A 143 6.32 -4.61 15.04
CA ASP A 143 6.26 -5.11 16.43
C ASP A 143 5.57 -4.13 17.39
N THR A 144 5.70 -2.84 17.09
CA THR A 144 5.18 -1.74 17.91
C THR A 144 3.67 -1.54 17.83
N ASN A 145 3.01 -2.04 16.78
CA ASN A 145 1.57 -1.82 16.58
C ASN A 145 0.76 -3.07 16.24
N ALA A 146 1.39 -4.23 16.04
CA ALA A 146 0.67 -5.45 15.67
C ALA A 146 -0.43 -5.81 16.68
N LYS A 147 -0.25 -5.50 17.98
CA LYS A 147 -1.26 -5.74 19.02
C LYS A 147 -2.53 -4.90 18.86
N ASP A 148 -2.45 -3.75 18.18
CA ASP A 148 -3.61 -2.90 17.89
C ASP A 148 -4.35 -3.33 16.60
N LEU A 149 -3.76 -4.24 15.81
CA LEU A 149 -4.25 -4.63 14.48
C LEU A 149 -5.70 -5.11 14.50
N LEU A 150 -6.02 -6.00 15.43
CA LEU A 150 -7.35 -6.62 15.50
C LEU A 150 -8.43 -5.63 15.94
N GLU A 151 -8.11 -4.74 16.88
CA GLU A 151 -9.04 -3.70 17.32
C GLU A 151 -9.27 -2.64 16.24
N LEU A 152 -8.22 -2.24 15.53
CA LEU A 152 -8.36 -1.31 14.40
C LEU A 152 -9.17 -1.94 13.26
N PHE A 153 -9.00 -3.23 13.00
CA PHE A 153 -9.85 -3.97 12.06
C PHE A 153 -11.32 -4.00 12.50
N ARG A 154 -11.59 -4.28 13.79
CA ARG A 154 -12.96 -4.28 14.34
C ARG A 154 -13.62 -2.91 14.23
N LEU A 155 -12.87 -1.83 14.50
CA LEU A 155 -13.32 -0.46 14.29
C LEU A 155 -13.66 -0.20 12.81
N ALA A 156 -12.79 -0.63 11.89
CA ALA A 156 -13.06 -0.51 10.45
C ALA A 156 -14.37 -1.21 10.07
N ASN A 157 -14.54 -2.44 10.55
CA ASN A 157 -15.69 -3.27 10.22
C ASN A 157 -17.00 -2.73 10.82
N SER A 158 -17.00 -2.25 12.06
CA SER A 158 -18.18 -1.63 12.69
C SER A 158 -18.62 -0.36 11.94
N MET A 159 -17.66 0.35 11.35
CA MET A 159 -17.93 1.52 10.51
C MET A 159 -18.19 1.17 9.05
N SER A 160 -18.18 -0.11 8.65
CA SER A 160 -18.30 -0.57 7.26
C SER A 160 -17.25 0.06 6.31
N LEU A 161 -16.04 0.28 6.84
CA LEU A 161 -14.91 0.83 6.11
C LEU A 161 -14.01 -0.27 5.53
N GLU A 162 -13.26 0.09 4.49
CA GLU A 162 -12.19 -0.77 3.98
C GLU A 162 -11.02 -0.84 4.98
N PHE A 163 -10.35 -1.98 5.04
CA PHE A 163 -9.16 -2.17 5.88
C PHE A 163 -8.01 -2.71 5.03
N ALA A 164 -6.98 -1.90 4.85
CA ALA A 164 -5.78 -2.23 4.08
C ALA A 164 -4.61 -2.49 5.02
N THR A 165 -3.92 -3.62 4.81
CA THR A 165 -2.74 -3.99 5.58
C THR A 165 -1.49 -3.91 4.70
N ALA A 166 -0.42 -3.46 5.32
CA ALA A 166 0.96 -3.60 4.85
C ALA A 166 1.81 -3.98 6.07
N VAL A 167 3.04 -4.42 5.83
CA VAL A 167 4.05 -4.55 6.88
C VAL A 167 5.16 -3.54 6.60
N THR A 168 5.89 -3.16 7.64
CA THR A 168 7.00 -2.22 7.49
C THR A 168 7.97 -2.68 6.41
N HIS A 169 8.45 -1.74 5.61
CA HIS A 169 9.19 -2.05 4.40
C HIS A 169 10.34 -1.08 4.17
N ASN A 170 11.43 -1.59 3.57
CA ASN A 170 12.63 -0.83 3.25
C ASN A 170 12.69 -0.57 1.74
N SER A 171 12.51 0.69 1.35
CA SER A 171 12.44 1.10 -0.05
C SER A 171 13.04 2.47 -0.30
N TYR A 172 13.35 2.70 -1.58
CA TYR A 172 13.69 4.01 -2.11
C TYR A 172 12.63 5.05 -1.71
N TYR A 173 11.35 4.80 -1.99
CA TYR A 173 10.26 5.74 -1.73
C TYR A 173 10.17 6.18 -0.25
N PHE A 174 10.37 5.24 0.68
CA PHE A 174 10.27 5.55 2.11
C PHE A 174 11.53 6.20 2.68
N HIS A 175 12.64 6.30 1.94
CA HIS A 175 13.95 6.74 2.45
C HIS A 175 14.30 6.08 3.80
N LYS A 176 14.04 4.77 3.88
CA LYS A 176 14.15 3.97 5.09
C LYS A 176 14.68 2.58 4.71
N PHE A 177 15.70 2.14 5.44
CA PHE A 177 16.47 0.92 5.09
C PHE A 177 16.77 0.02 6.30
N ASP A 178 16.31 0.44 7.48
CA ASP A 178 16.56 -0.14 8.79
C ASP A 178 15.26 -0.52 9.50
N ASN A 179 14.10 -0.50 8.81
CA ASN A 179 12.89 -1.08 9.36
C ASN A 179 13.09 -2.59 9.54
N GLN A 180 12.78 -3.10 10.73
CA GLN A 180 12.87 -4.52 11.06
C GLN A 180 11.66 -4.93 11.91
N ILE A 181 11.34 -6.23 11.83
CA ILE A 181 10.37 -6.90 12.70
C ILE A 181 11.17 -7.90 13.52
N VAL A 182 11.37 -7.57 14.79
CA VAL A 182 12.17 -8.35 15.75
C VAL A 182 11.34 -9.50 16.31
N ASP A 183 10.11 -9.22 16.76
CA ASP A 183 9.20 -10.22 17.32
C ASP A 183 8.27 -10.76 16.22
N LYS A 184 8.88 -11.48 15.28
CA LYS A 184 8.18 -12.08 14.12
C LYS A 184 7.01 -12.96 14.56
N ALA A 185 7.17 -13.72 15.64
CA ALA A 185 6.15 -14.65 16.13
C ALA A 185 4.92 -13.91 16.66
N MET A 186 5.10 -12.84 17.43
CA MET A 186 3.99 -12.01 17.90
C MET A 186 3.25 -11.35 16.73
N VAL A 187 3.99 -10.73 15.80
CA VAL A 187 3.36 -10.07 14.64
C VAL A 187 2.61 -11.08 13.76
N ALA A 188 3.20 -12.25 13.51
CA ALA A 188 2.55 -13.33 12.78
C ALA A 188 1.30 -13.86 13.50
N GLY A 189 1.34 -13.93 14.83
CA GLY A 189 0.19 -14.29 15.66
C GLY A 189 -0.99 -13.33 15.51
N GLU A 190 -0.72 -12.02 15.52
CA GLU A 190 -1.77 -11.00 15.31
C GLU A 190 -2.32 -11.01 13.88
N LEU A 191 -1.46 -11.17 12.87
CA LEU A 191 -1.88 -11.37 11.49
C LEU A 191 -2.73 -12.64 11.32
N ASN A 192 -2.36 -13.73 12.01
CA ASN A 192 -3.12 -14.97 11.99
C ASN A 192 -4.54 -14.77 12.55
N LYS A 193 -4.70 -14.04 13.66
CA LYS A 193 -6.03 -13.66 14.18
C LYS A 193 -6.84 -12.87 13.15
N LEU A 194 -6.22 -11.91 12.46
CA LEU A 194 -6.88 -11.13 11.41
C LEU A 194 -7.31 -12.00 10.21
N ILE A 195 -6.45 -12.94 9.77
CA ILE A 195 -6.77 -13.91 8.72
C ILE A 195 -8.04 -14.69 9.09
N TRP A 196 -8.14 -15.14 10.34
CA TRP A 196 -9.33 -15.86 10.82
C TRP A 196 -10.60 -15.00 10.78
N GLU A 197 -10.53 -13.73 11.17
CA GLU A 197 -11.67 -12.82 11.05
C GLU A 197 -12.13 -12.66 9.59
N PHE A 198 -11.19 -12.53 8.65
CA PHE A 198 -11.51 -12.50 7.22
C PHE A 198 -12.13 -13.81 6.71
N LEU A 199 -11.67 -14.97 7.19
CA LEU A 199 -12.22 -16.26 6.79
C LEU A 199 -13.61 -16.54 7.38
N LYS A 200 -13.97 -15.93 8.53
CA LYS A 200 -15.35 -15.98 9.07
C LYS A 200 -16.36 -15.23 8.20
N SER A 201 -15.92 -14.20 7.49
CA SER A 201 -16.79 -13.41 6.60
C SER A 201 -17.44 -14.27 5.50
N LYS A 202 -18.65 -13.87 5.10
CA LYS A 202 -19.36 -14.44 3.95
C LYS A 202 -18.96 -13.78 2.61
N ARG A 203 -18.21 -12.69 2.64
CA ARG A 203 -17.82 -11.94 1.43
C ARG A 203 -16.58 -12.56 0.78
N PRO A 204 -16.63 -12.97 -0.50
CA PRO A 204 -15.46 -13.56 -1.18
C PRO A 204 -14.21 -12.67 -1.15
N LYS A 205 -14.38 -11.34 -1.29
CA LYS A 205 -13.29 -10.37 -1.19
C LYS A 205 -12.47 -10.51 0.09
N ASP A 206 -13.11 -10.82 1.21
CA ASP A 206 -12.44 -10.98 2.50
C ASP A 206 -11.58 -12.26 2.51
N TRP A 207 -11.97 -13.33 1.82
CA TRP A 207 -11.17 -14.55 1.74
C TRP A 207 -9.87 -14.33 0.97
N PHE A 208 -9.89 -13.50 -0.07
CA PHE A 208 -8.66 -13.09 -0.76
C PHE A 208 -7.80 -12.16 0.12
N ARG A 209 -8.41 -11.32 0.98
CA ARG A 209 -7.64 -10.56 1.98
C ARG A 209 -6.97 -11.48 3.01
N ALA A 210 -7.62 -12.57 3.40
CA ALA A 210 -7.00 -13.61 4.23
C ALA A 210 -5.75 -14.19 3.54
N TYR A 211 -5.84 -14.58 2.26
CA TYR A 211 -4.68 -15.05 1.50
C TYR A 211 -3.56 -14.00 1.40
N PHE A 212 -3.92 -12.73 1.19
CA PHE A 212 -2.95 -11.64 1.15
C PHE A 212 -2.19 -11.51 2.48
N ASN A 213 -2.90 -11.53 3.62
CA ASN A 213 -2.28 -11.45 4.95
C ASN A 213 -1.46 -12.71 5.29
N TYR A 214 -1.85 -13.88 4.79
CA TYR A 214 -1.02 -15.10 4.86
C TYR A 214 0.33 -14.90 4.13
N GLY A 215 0.32 -14.22 2.98
CA GLY A 215 1.55 -13.83 2.30
C GLY A 215 2.39 -12.78 3.05
N LEU A 216 1.77 -11.92 3.88
CA LEU A 216 2.52 -11.02 4.77
C LEU A 216 3.28 -11.80 5.84
N ILE A 217 2.67 -12.84 6.43
CA ILE A 217 3.36 -13.74 7.37
C ILE A 217 4.57 -14.39 6.68
N ASN A 218 4.38 -14.96 5.48
CA ASN A 218 5.48 -15.54 4.70
C ASN A 218 6.63 -14.54 4.47
N TYR A 219 6.31 -13.27 4.16
CA TYR A 219 7.32 -12.23 3.96
C TYR A 219 8.07 -11.85 5.24
N ILE A 220 7.38 -11.79 6.39
CA ILE A 220 8.01 -11.50 7.70
C ILE A 220 9.09 -12.55 8.03
N TYR A 221 8.83 -13.81 7.68
CA TYR A 221 9.79 -14.92 7.82
C TYR A 221 10.78 -15.02 6.65
N GLY A 222 10.89 -14.02 5.77
CA GLY A 222 11.87 -14.05 4.67
C GLY A 222 11.58 -15.08 3.58
N GLY A 223 10.38 -15.67 3.57
CA GLY A 223 9.99 -16.66 2.56
C GLY A 223 9.93 -16.07 1.16
N LYS A 224 10.22 -16.91 0.15
CA LYS A 224 10.03 -16.54 -1.26
C LYS A 224 8.57 -16.11 -1.49
N ARG A 225 8.35 -15.11 -2.35
CA ARG A 225 6.98 -14.64 -2.65
C ARG A 225 6.08 -15.81 -3.06
N LEU A 226 4.84 -15.80 -2.54
CA LEU A 226 3.85 -16.81 -2.90
C LEU A 226 3.43 -16.74 -4.38
N LEU A 227 3.57 -15.57 -5.00
CA LEU A 227 3.28 -15.29 -6.39
C LEU A 227 4.38 -14.39 -6.97
N PRO A 228 4.72 -14.54 -8.27
CA PRO A 228 5.75 -13.72 -8.90
C PRO A 228 5.44 -12.22 -8.81
N CYS A 229 6.49 -11.40 -8.84
CA CYS A 229 6.37 -9.95 -8.89
C CYS A 229 6.56 -9.50 -10.34
N GLU A 230 5.55 -8.83 -10.91
CA GLU A 230 5.56 -8.39 -12.31
C GLU A 230 5.48 -6.86 -12.43
N VAL A 231 5.74 -6.14 -11.33
CA VAL A 231 5.85 -4.67 -11.36
C VAL A 231 6.91 -4.23 -12.37
N GLY A 232 6.71 -3.06 -12.97
CA GLY A 232 7.48 -2.62 -14.13
C GLY A 232 6.98 -3.19 -15.46
N ALA A 233 6.13 -4.21 -15.49
CA ALA A 233 5.45 -4.68 -16.70
C ALA A 233 3.96 -4.27 -16.73
N ASP A 234 3.26 -4.36 -15.60
CA ASP A 234 1.84 -4.01 -15.47
C ASP A 234 1.53 -2.96 -14.40
N VAL A 235 2.55 -2.52 -13.65
CA VAL A 235 2.47 -1.45 -12.66
C VAL A 235 3.68 -0.53 -12.81
N PHE A 236 3.49 0.78 -12.68
CA PHE A 236 4.59 1.74 -12.60
C PHE A 236 4.45 2.65 -11.39
N TYR A 237 5.58 3.22 -10.96
CA TYR A 237 5.62 4.32 -10.01
C TYR A 237 6.12 5.58 -10.72
N LEU A 238 5.33 6.65 -10.68
CA LEU A 238 5.75 7.99 -11.08
C LEU A 238 6.17 8.74 -9.83
N ASP A 239 7.43 9.13 -9.73
CA ASP A 239 7.92 9.91 -8.61
C ASP A 239 7.60 11.41 -8.75
N PRO A 240 7.78 12.22 -7.69
CA PRO A 240 7.45 13.64 -7.73
C PRO A 240 8.29 14.45 -8.72
N PHE A 241 9.38 13.90 -9.28
CA PHE A 241 10.26 14.61 -10.20
C PHE A 241 9.96 14.28 -11.67
N GLY A 242 8.85 13.60 -11.96
CA GLY A 242 8.49 13.20 -13.33
C GLY A 242 9.11 11.88 -13.80
N LYS A 243 9.87 11.18 -12.95
CA LYS A 243 10.55 9.94 -13.34
C LYS A 243 9.61 8.74 -13.25
N ILE A 244 9.57 7.94 -14.30
CA ILE A 244 8.90 6.64 -14.31
C ILE A 244 9.87 5.60 -13.78
N ARG A 245 9.39 4.80 -12.83
CA ARG A 245 10.15 3.75 -12.14
C ARG A 245 9.35 2.43 -12.19
N PRO A 246 10.02 1.27 -12.15
CA PRO A 246 9.33 -0.01 -12.19
C PRO A 246 8.47 -0.27 -10.94
N CYS A 247 8.89 0.28 -9.80
CA CYS A 247 8.18 0.20 -8.53
C CYS A 247 8.63 1.34 -7.61
N ASN A 248 7.95 1.50 -6.48
CA ASN A 248 8.37 2.43 -5.41
C ASN A 248 9.50 1.85 -4.52
N GLY A 249 9.96 0.63 -4.82
CA GLY A 249 10.91 -0.16 -4.04
C GLY A 249 12.39 0.10 -4.36
N MET A 250 12.68 0.27 -5.66
CA MET A 250 14.03 0.31 -6.23
C MET A 250 14.38 1.72 -6.68
N ASP A 251 15.66 2.08 -6.59
CA ASP A 251 16.18 3.32 -7.17
C ASP A 251 16.57 3.08 -8.63
N GLU A 252 15.59 2.73 -9.45
CA GLU A 252 15.76 2.50 -10.87
C GLU A 252 14.82 3.43 -11.64
N ILE A 253 15.34 4.06 -12.67
CA ILE A 253 14.61 4.99 -13.53
C ILE A 253 14.45 4.33 -14.90
N MET A 254 13.21 4.28 -15.38
CA MET A 254 12.86 3.81 -16.73
C MET A 254 12.90 4.97 -17.72
N GLY A 255 12.59 6.19 -17.28
CA GLY A 255 12.65 7.40 -18.09
C GLY A 255 12.00 8.59 -17.39
N ASP A 256 11.88 9.70 -18.12
CA ASP A 256 11.45 11.00 -17.59
C ASP A 256 10.36 11.63 -18.46
N LEU A 257 9.20 11.91 -17.85
CA LEU A 257 8.06 12.53 -18.53
C LEU A 257 8.30 13.98 -18.94
N GLU A 258 9.29 14.67 -18.36
CA GLU A 258 9.67 16.01 -18.82
C GLU A 258 10.25 15.98 -20.24
N THR A 259 10.96 14.90 -20.59
CA THR A 259 11.71 14.81 -21.84
C THR A 259 11.08 13.88 -22.88
N HIS A 260 10.31 12.88 -22.45
CA HIS A 260 9.75 11.85 -23.34
C HIS A 260 8.26 11.63 -23.07
N ASP A 261 7.57 10.99 -24.02
CA ASP A 261 6.22 10.46 -23.79
C ASP A 261 6.28 9.10 -23.07
N PHE A 262 5.21 8.76 -22.35
CA PHE A 262 5.18 7.53 -21.55
C PHE A 262 5.41 6.27 -22.40
N GLY A 263 4.86 6.23 -23.62
CA GLY A 263 4.99 5.09 -24.52
C GLY A 263 6.45 4.78 -24.85
N ASP A 264 7.21 5.82 -25.20
CA ASP A 264 8.62 5.72 -25.56
C ASP A 264 9.45 5.27 -24.36
N ILE A 265 9.21 5.86 -23.18
CA ILE A 265 9.82 5.43 -21.93
C ILE A 265 9.52 3.96 -21.66
N TRP A 266 8.26 3.54 -21.80
CA TRP A 266 7.86 2.19 -21.44
C TRP A 266 8.45 1.12 -22.36
N GLN A 267 8.74 1.46 -23.60
CA GLN A 267 9.31 0.55 -24.60
C GLN A 267 10.84 0.64 -24.72
N SER A 268 11.47 1.54 -23.95
CA SER A 268 12.91 1.79 -24.05
C SER A 268 13.77 0.63 -23.54
N ALA A 269 15.05 0.67 -23.92
CA ALA A 269 16.06 -0.26 -23.43
C ALA A 269 16.29 -0.09 -21.91
N GLU A 270 16.20 1.13 -21.40
CA GLU A 270 16.30 1.44 -19.97
C GLU A 270 15.14 0.81 -19.18
N ALA A 271 13.92 0.90 -19.70
CA ALA A 271 12.77 0.24 -19.09
C ALA A 271 12.93 -1.29 -19.09
N GLN A 272 13.46 -1.86 -20.17
CA GLN A 272 13.74 -3.29 -20.21
C GLN A 272 14.85 -3.70 -19.22
N ALA A 273 15.91 -2.90 -19.10
CA ALA A 273 16.96 -3.12 -18.10
C ALA A 273 16.40 -3.06 -16.66
N ALA A 274 15.55 -2.08 -16.37
CA ALA A 274 14.87 -1.98 -15.08
C ALA A 274 13.96 -3.19 -14.80
N ARG A 275 13.24 -3.71 -15.81
CA ARG A 275 12.43 -4.95 -15.67
C ARG A 275 13.30 -6.17 -15.37
N ASN A 276 14.45 -6.30 -16.03
CA ASN A 276 15.39 -7.40 -15.75
C ASN A 276 15.88 -7.34 -14.30
N LYS A 277 16.16 -6.13 -13.78
CA LYS A 277 16.50 -5.94 -12.36
C LYS A 277 15.33 -6.28 -11.41
N VAL A 278 14.09 -5.97 -11.78
CA VAL A 278 12.91 -6.42 -11.00
C VAL A 278 12.81 -7.94 -10.98
N ALA A 279 12.98 -8.60 -12.11
CA ALA A 279 12.91 -10.06 -12.21
C ALA A 279 13.98 -10.75 -11.33
N ALA A 280 15.15 -10.12 -11.18
CA ALA A 280 16.24 -10.58 -10.32
C ALA A 280 16.18 -10.06 -8.87
N CYS A 281 15.12 -9.34 -8.48
CA CYS A 281 15.06 -8.68 -7.17
C CYS A 281 14.90 -9.67 -6.01
N ALA A 282 15.87 -9.67 -5.09
CA ALA A 282 15.89 -10.56 -3.92
C ALA A 282 15.03 -10.06 -2.73
N LYS A 283 14.41 -8.88 -2.81
CA LYS A 283 13.67 -8.28 -1.67
C LYS A 283 12.44 -9.07 -1.24
N ASN A 284 11.90 -9.94 -2.11
CA ASN A 284 10.71 -10.77 -1.85
C ASN A 284 9.48 -10.00 -1.31
N CYS A 285 9.36 -8.69 -1.57
CA CYS A 285 8.31 -7.84 -0.99
C CYS A 285 6.92 -8.44 -1.19
N TRP A 286 5.98 -8.25 -0.27
CA TRP A 286 4.58 -8.66 -0.44
C TRP A 286 3.62 -7.49 -0.15
N MET A 287 3.62 -6.50 -1.04
CA MET A 287 2.82 -5.29 -0.89
C MET A 287 1.56 -5.35 -1.74
N ILE A 288 0.45 -4.75 -1.29
CA ILE A 288 -0.84 -4.85 -1.98
C ILE A 288 -0.78 -4.45 -3.47
N GLY A 289 0.02 -3.42 -3.79
CA GLY A 289 0.20 -2.95 -5.18
C GLY A 289 0.93 -3.94 -6.10
N SER A 290 1.68 -4.89 -5.56
CA SER A 290 2.32 -5.96 -6.36
C SER A 290 1.65 -7.33 -6.18
N ALA A 291 1.04 -7.57 -5.02
CA ALA A 291 0.38 -8.84 -4.72
C ALA A 291 -1.03 -8.91 -5.31
N SER A 292 -1.80 -7.81 -5.28
CA SER A 292 -3.17 -7.81 -5.81
C SER A 292 -3.23 -8.09 -7.31
N PRO A 293 -2.42 -7.45 -8.18
CA PRO A 293 -2.37 -7.80 -9.60
C PRO A 293 -1.96 -9.27 -9.82
N ALA A 294 -0.93 -9.73 -9.11
CA ALA A 294 -0.45 -11.11 -9.20
C ALA A 294 -1.53 -12.13 -8.78
N MET A 295 -2.30 -11.84 -7.72
CA MET A 295 -3.42 -12.69 -7.27
C MET A 295 -4.56 -12.77 -8.30
N LYS A 296 -4.84 -11.67 -9.01
CA LYS A 296 -5.86 -11.65 -10.08
C LYS A 296 -5.42 -12.52 -11.27
N LYS A 297 -4.14 -12.43 -11.66
CA LYS A 297 -3.57 -13.23 -12.75
C LYS A 297 -3.47 -14.72 -12.39
N ALA A 298 -2.95 -15.02 -11.21
CA ALA A 298 -2.74 -16.38 -10.74
C ALA A 298 -3.89 -16.88 -9.85
N PHE A 299 -5.14 -16.55 -10.19
CA PHE A 299 -6.35 -16.73 -9.36
C PHE A 299 -6.52 -18.14 -8.77
N ALA A 300 -6.16 -19.18 -9.53
CA ALA A 300 -6.28 -20.57 -9.09
C ALA A 300 -5.51 -20.88 -7.79
N LYS A 301 -4.35 -20.25 -7.57
CA LYS A 301 -3.51 -20.52 -6.39
C LYS A 301 -4.11 -19.94 -5.10
N PRO A 302 -4.50 -18.65 -5.02
CA PRO A 302 -5.28 -18.14 -3.90
C PRO A 302 -6.61 -18.89 -3.72
N ALA A 303 -7.33 -19.21 -4.81
CA ALA A 303 -8.62 -19.92 -4.71
C ALA A 303 -8.46 -21.31 -4.08
N LYS A 304 -7.45 -22.09 -4.49
CA LYS A 304 -7.14 -23.40 -3.88
C LYS A 304 -6.80 -23.25 -2.39
N TRP A 305 -6.00 -22.25 -2.03
CA TRP A 305 -5.69 -21.98 -0.62
C TRP A 305 -6.95 -21.61 0.17
N ILE A 306 -7.85 -20.78 -0.39
CA ILE A 306 -9.11 -20.42 0.26
C ILE A 306 -9.98 -21.66 0.48
N ILE A 307 -10.09 -22.53 -0.53
CA ILE A 307 -10.89 -23.77 -0.42
C ILE A 307 -10.37 -24.64 0.73
N GLN A 308 -9.06 -24.82 0.80
CA GLN A 308 -8.41 -25.63 1.82
C GLN A 308 -8.56 -25.08 3.24
N ASN A 309 -8.52 -23.77 3.42
CA ASN A 309 -8.46 -23.16 4.75
C ASN A 309 -9.80 -22.63 5.26
N LYS A 310 -10.77 -22.38 4.37
CA LYS A 310 -12.12 -21.96 4.75
C LYS A 310 -13.09 -23.14 4.90
N PHE A 311 -13.09 -24.05 3.92
CA PHE A 311 -14.17 -25.04 3.77
C PHE A 311 -13.79 -26.45 4.23
N LEU A 312 -12.49 -26.77 4.35
CA LEU A 312 -12.04 -28.08 4.83
C LEU A 312 -11.70 -28.02 6.34
N PRO A 313 -12.40 -28.79 7.20
CA PRO A 313 -12.30 -28.66 8.66
C PRO A 313 -10.97 -29.14 9.28
N GLY A 314 -10.13 -29.89 8.56
CA GLY A 314 -8.95 -30.57 9.11
C GLY A 314 -7.64 -29.76 9.17
N LYS A 315 -7.62 -28.47 8.78
CA LYS A 315 -6.41 -27.62 8.79
C LYS A 315 -6.59 -26.34 9.59
N ARG A 316 -7.43 -26.38 10.63
CA ARG A 316 -7.83 -25.18 11.38
C ARG A 316 -6.80 -24.69 12.40
N ASP A 317 -5.67 -25.38 12.56
CA ASP A 317 -4.68 -25.02 13.56
C ASP A 317 -3.38 -24.46 12.93
N GLN A 318 -3.20 -23.16 13.19
CA GLN A 318 -1.98 -22.33 13.17
C GLN A 318 -1.12 -22.29 11.89
N PHE A 319 -1.47 -21.36 10.97
CA PHE A 319 -0.58 -20.90 9.88
C PHE A 319 0.80 -20.43 10.38
N VAL A 320 0.89 -19.98 11.63
CA VAL A 320 2.14 -19.55 12.27
C VAL A 320 3.13 -20.71 12.42
N LEU A 321 2.64 -21.90 12.77
CA LEU A 321 3.48 -23.09 12.93
C LEU A 321 4.00 -23.58 11.57
N ASP A 322 3.18 -23.55 10.52
CA ASP A 322 3.58 -23.93 9.16
C ASP A 322 4.78 -23.12 8.63
N PHE A 323 4.87 -21.83 8.99
CA PHE A 323 6.00 -20.97 8.59
C PHE A 323 7.18 -21.03 9.56
N ALA A 324 6.91 -21.04 10.87
CA ALA A 324 7.96 -21.12 11.88
C ALA A 324 8.72 -22.46 11.79
N ASP A 325 8.02 -23.58 11.68
CA ASP A 325 8.65 -24.91 11.55
C ASP A 325 9.39 -25.07 10.23
N LYS A 326 8.87 -24.49 9.13
CA LYS A 326 9.56 -24.54 7.85
C LYS A 326 10.85 -23.73 7.85
N HIS A 327 10.85 -22.55 8.47
CA HIS A 327 12.04 -21.70 8.55
C HIS A 327 13.06 -22.24 9.55
N LEU A 328 12.62 -22.74 10.73
CA LEU A 328 13.50 -23.42 11.69
C LEU A 328 14.15 -24.67 11.09
N ARG A 329 13.44 -25.43 10.25
CA ARG A 329 14.01 -26.57 9.52
C ARG A 329 14.97 -26.17 8.40
N GLU A 330 14.78 -25.01 7.76
CA GLU A 330 15.68 -24.47 6.73
C GLU A 330 16.94 -23.81 7.32
N GLU A 331 16.88 -23.27 8.55
CA GLU A 331 18.05 -22.72 9.28
C GLU A 331 18.92 -23.80 9.97
N LEU A 332 18.37 -25.01 10.20
CA LEU A 332 19.05 -26.12 10.90
C LEU A 332 19.65 -27.19 9.97
N ILE A 333 19.60 -27.01 8.66
CA ILE A 333 20.27 -27.91 7.69
C ILE A 333 21.44 -27.13 7.07
N PRO A 334 22.71 -27.53 7.36
CA PRO A 334 23.91 -26.86 6.85
C PRO A 334 24.00 -26.78 5.32
#